data_AF-A0A5D0QXD0-F1
#
_entry.id   AF-A0A5D0QXD0-F1
#
_cell.length_a   1.000
_cell.length_b   1.000
_cell.length_c   1.000
_cell.angle_alpha   90.00
_cell.angle_beta   90.00
_cell.angle_gamma   90.00
#
_symmetry.space_group_name_H-M   'P 1'
#
loop_
_entity.id
_entity.type
_entity.pdbx_description
1 polymer ?
#
loop_
_entity_poly.entity_id
_entity_poly.type
_entity_poly.pdbx_seq_one_letter_code
_entity_poly.pdbx_strand_id
1 'polypeptide(L)'
;MSNNFENEFFGIGIQNGKTPENLGVLWRSAQNLGANFIFTIGNRYAKQACDTHNAVKAMPYSHYETFDDFLKNLPKGARIVGVELTDQAENLETFHHPRRCVYLLGAEDHGLSNQAIEKSHFLIKFKSELSLNVSVAGSIVMYDRGINKPRS
;
A
#
# COMPACT_ATOMS: atom_id res chain seq x y z
N MET A 1 16.79 0.83 -11.63
CA MET A 1 16.18 0.30 -12.86
C MET A 1 15.43 -0.95 -12.49
N SER A 2 14.19 -1.14 -12.94
CA SER A 2 13.46 -2.39 -12.73
C SER A 2 14.15 -3.50 -13.53
N ASN A 3 14.72 -4.49 -12.83
CA ASN A 3 15.35 -5.65 -13.45
C ASN A 3 14.26 -6.67 -13.80
N ASN A 4 13.86 -6.75 -15.07
CA ASN A 4 12.82 -7.69 -15.51
C ASN A 4 13.26 -9.17 -15.47
N PHE A 5 14.53 -9.45 -15.14
CA PHE A 5 15.01 -10.80 -14.84
C PHE A 5 14.80 -11.20 -13.37
N GLU A 6 14.45 -10.23 -12.50
CA GLU A 6 14.05 -10.47 -11.12
C GLU A 6 12.54 -10.47 -11.00
N ASN A 7 11.97 -11.59 -10.54
CA ASN A 7 10.53 -11.74 -10.32
C ASN A 7 10.07 -11.05 -9.00
N GLU A 8 10.44 -9.79 -8.81
CA GLU A 8 10.13 -9.01 -7.61
C GLU A 8 9.52 -7.66 -7.98
N PHE A 9 8.37 -7.35 -7.39
CA PHE A 9 7.76 -6.03 -7.45
C PHE A 9 6.84 -5.81 -6.26
N PHE A 10 6.60 -4.55 -5.93
CA PHE A 10 5.50 -4.20 -5.05
C PHE A 10 4.78 -2.94 -5.49
N GLY A 11 3.47 -2.92 -5.24
CA GLY A 11 2.66 -1.72 -5.29
C GLY A 11 2.16 -1.34 -3.91
N ILE A 12 1.74 -0.09 -3.76
CA ILE A 12 1.04 0.37 -2.56
C ILE A 12 -0.18 1.18 -2.93
N GLY A 13 -1.27 0.98 -2.22
CA GLY A 13 -2.50 1.71 -2.47
C GLY A 13 -3.37 1.84 -1.26
N ILE A 14 -4.36 2.72 -1.40
CA ILE A 14 -5.28 3.09 -0.33
C ILE A 14 -6.72 2.88 -0.76
N GLN A 15 -7.51 2.25 0.11
CA GLN A 15 -8.95 2.13 -0.03
C GLN A 15 -9.64 3.32 0.65
N ASN A 16 -10.52 4.02 -0.08
CA ASN A 16 -11.35 5.11 0.42
C ASN A 16 -10.57 6.25 1.10
N GLY A 17 -9.35 6.55 0.63
CA GLY A 17 -8.53 7.62 1.18
C GLY A 17 -9.26 8.98 1.15
N LYS A 18 -9.25 9.69 2.29
CA LYS A 18 -10.09 10.88 2.49
C LYS A 18 -9.37 12.17 2.15
N THR A 19 -8.13 12.33 2.65
CA THR A 19 -7.41 13.60 2.58
C THR A 19 -6.34 13.60 1.50
N PRO A 20 -6.37 14.53 0.53
CA PRO A 20 -5.32 14.61 -0.50
C PRO A 20 -3.91 14.80 0.05
N GLU A 21 -3.77 15.41 1.24
CA GLU A 21 -2.49 15.57 1.94
C GLU A 21 -1.85 14.22 2.29
N ASN A 22 -2.62 13.31 2.89
CA ASN A 22 -2.13 11.97 3.24
C ASN A 22 -1.77 11.16 1.99
N LEU A 23 -2.55 11.27 0.91
CA LEU A 23 -2.22 10.64 -0.36
C LEU A 23 -0.92 11.20 -0.95
N GLY A 24 -0.74 12.53 -0.93
CA GLY A 24 0.49 13.16 -1.42
C GLY A 24 1.73 12.70 -0.67
N VAL A 25 1.67 12.62 0.66
CA VAL A 25 2.76 12.09 1.49
C VAL A 25 3.03 10.62 1.17
N LEU A 26 1.98 9.79 1.07
CA LEU A 26 2.10 8.38 0.73
C LEU A 26 2.75 8.16 -0.64
N TRP A 27 2.36 8.92 -1.66
CA TRP A 27 2.94 8.83 -3.01
C TRP A 27 4.39 9.27 -3.03
N ARG A 28 4.73 10.33 -2.30
CA ARG A 28 6.12 10.76 -2.14
C ARG A 28 6.95 9.67 -1.46
N SER A 29 6.45 9.06 -0.39
CA SER A 29 7.13 7.93 0.26
C SER A 29 7.27 6.75 -0.69
N ALA A 30 6.24 6.40 -1.45
CA ALA A 30 6.25 5.31 -2.40
C ALA A 30 7.32 5.51 -3.50
N GLN A 31 7.42 6.72 -4.03
CA GLN A 31 8.45 7.08 -5.01
C GLN A 31 9.86 6.96 -4.41
N ASN A 32 10.07 7.45 -3.19
CA ASN A 32 11.40 7.45 -2.56
C ASN A 32 11.83 6.07 -2.03
N LEU A 33 10.87 5.21 -1.68
CA LEU A 33 11.11 3.88 -1.10
C LEU A 33 10.99 2.75 -2.13
N GLY A 34 10.88 3.08 -3.42
CA GLY A 34 11.05 2.12 -4.52
C GLY A 34 9.80 1.33 -4.90
N ALA A 35 8.60 1.83 -4.61
CA ALA A 35 7.37 1.22 -5.11
C ALA A 35 7.35 1.23 -6.64
N ASN A 36 6.81 0.16 -7.24
CA ASN A 36 6.73 0.04 -8.69
C ASN A 36 5.49 0.72 -9.28
N PHE A 37 4.42 0.78 -8.51
CA PHE A 37 3.17 1.45 -8.90
C PHE A 37 2.35 1.81 -7.67
N ILE A 38 1.43 2.75 -7.86
CA ILE A 38 0.50 3.22 -6.84
C ILE A 38 -0.95 3.10 -7.31
N PHE A 39 -1.87 2.95 -6.37
CA PHE A 39 -3.28 2.85 -6.72
C PHE A 39 -4.24 3.36 -5.65
N THR A 40 -5.44 3.77 -6.06
CA THR A 40 -6.55 4.10 -5.16
C THR A 40 -7.76 3.23 -5.47
N ILE A 41 -8.57 2.95 -4.45
CA ILE A 41 -9.84 2.24 -4.57
C ILE A 41 -10.95 3.13 -3.99
N GLY A 42 -12.05 3.31 -4.72
CA GLY A 42 -13.19 4.13 -4.29
C GLY A 42 -12.95 5.61 -4.52
N ASN A 43 -12.35 6.30 -3.55
CA ASN A 43 -12.10 7.74 -3.66
C ASN A 43 -10.92 8.03 -4.58
N ARG A 44 -11.16 8.80 -5.64
CA ARG A 44 -10.11 9.24 -6.55
C ARG A 44 -9.21 10.28 -5.88
N TYR A 45 -7.91 10.20 -6.12
CA TYR A 45 -6.99 11.28 -5.78
C TYR A 45 -7.36 12.57 -6.53
N ALA A 46 -7.83 13.57 -5.79
CA ALA A 46 -8.00 14.92 -6.30
C ALA A 46 -6.62 15.61 -6.32
N LYS A 47 -6.17 16.04 -7.51
CA LYS A 47 -4.92 16.82 -7.65
C LYS A 47 -4.94 18.01 -6.71
N GLN A 48 -3.95 18.09 -5.81
CA GLN A 48 -3.72 19.29 -5.01
C GLN A 48 -2.70 20.22 -5.66
N ALA A 49 -2.89 21.53 -5.49
CA ALA A 49 -1.93 22.56 -5.88
C ALA A 49 -0.57 22.45 -5.16
N CYS A 50 -0.53 21.73 -4.02
CA CYS A 50 0.68 21.48 -3.25
C CYS A 50 1.50 20.28 -3.78
N ASP A 51 1.02 19.58 -4.81
CA ASP A 51 1.67 18.44 -5.47
C ASP A 51 2.85 18.89 -6.37
N THR A 52 3.77 19.64 -5.75
CA THR A 52 4.95 20.30 -6.31
C THR A 52 5.97 19.34 -6.91
N HIS A 53 5.86 18.03 -6.61
CA HIS A 53 6.76 16.99 -7.11
C HIS A 53 6.13 16.04 -8.15
N ASN A 54 4.87 16.23 -8.56
CA ASN A 54 4.20 15.43 -9.61
C ASN A 54 4.37 13.90 -9.43
N ALA A 55 4.29 13.36 -8.21
CA ALA A 55 4.52 11.93 -7.96
C ALA A 55 3.61 11.03 -8.82
N VAL A 56 2.35 11.44 -9.01
CA VAL A 56 1.36 10.77 -9.86
C VAL A 56 1.74 10.78 -11.35
N LYS A 57 2.57 11.72 -11.81
CA LYS A 57 3.11 11.70 -13.19
C LYS A 57 4.41 10.91 -13.31
N ALA A 58 5.13 10.74 -12.20
CA ALA A 58 6.44 10.09 -12.20
C ALA A 58 6.36 8.56 -12.02
N MET A 59 5.22 8.05 -11.53
CA MET A 59 5.02 6.62 -11.24
C MET A 59 3.67 6.14 -11.81
N PRO A 60 3.57 4.88 -12.30
CA PRO A 60 2.31 4.32 -12.73
C PRO A 60 1.25 4.41 -11.64
N TYR A 61 0.14 5.08 -11.96
CA TYR A 61 -1.00 5.27 -11.08
C TYR A 61 -2.26 4.65 -11.68
N SER A 62 -2.94 3.81 -10.90
CA SER A 62 -4.23 3.23 -11.27
C SER A 62 -5.32 3.63 -10.29
N HIS A 63 -6.54 3.83 -10.79
CA HIS A 63 -7.69 4.11 -9.94
C HIS A 63 -8.75 3.05 -10.22
N TYR A 64 -9.28 2.45 -9.16
CA TYR A 64 -10.34 1.47 -9.21
C TYR A 64 -11.57 2.02 -8.51
N GLU A 65 -12.74 1.89 -9.12
CA GLU A 65 -13.98 2.41 -8.52
C GLU A 65 -14.42 1.59 -7.31
N THR A 66 -14.15 0.28 -7.35
CA THR A 66 -14.55 -0.67 -6.30
C THR A 66 -13.43 -1.64 -5.98
N PHE A 67 -13.54 -2.28 -4.80
CA PHE A 67 -12.57 -3.31 -4.41
C PHE A 67 -12.60 -4.53 -5.34
N ASP A 68 -13.78 -4.89 -5.86
CA ASP A 68 -13.90 -5.97 -6.84
C ASP A 68 -13.23 -5.64 -8.18
N ASP A 69 -13.27 -4.38 -8.61
CA ASP A 69 -12.54 -3.93 -9.80
C ASP A 69 -11.02 -4.02 -9.60
N PHE A 70 -10.53 -3.63 -8.41
CA PHE A 70 -9.13 -3.84 -8.03
C PHE A 70 -8.75 -5.33 -8.06
N LEU A 71 -9.57 -6.22 -7.51
CA LEU A 71 -9.29 -7.67 -7.49
C LEU A 71 -9.17 -8.25 -8.91
N LYS A 72 -10.04 -7.83 -9.83
CA LYS A 72 -10.00 -8.26 -11.24
C LYS A 72 -8.72 -7.81 -11.96
N ASN A 73 -8.15 -6.69 -11.54
CA ASN A 73 -6.96 -6.09 -12.12
C ASN A 73 -5.68 -6.35 -11.30
N LEU A 74 -5.75 -7.19 -10.27
CA LEU A 74 -4.59 -7.52 -9.44
C LEU A 74 -3.47 -8.11 -10.33
N PRO A 75 -2.24 -7.59 -10.27
CA PRO A 75 -1.14 -8.12 -11.06
C PRO A 75 -0.95 -9.62 -10.82
N LYS A 76 -0.72 -10.37 -11.91
CA LYS A 76 -0.64 -11.83 -11.84
C LYS A 76 0.44 -12.28 -10.85
N GLY A 77 0.02 -13.12 -9.90
CA GLY A 77 0.91 -13.67 -8.87
C GLY A 77 1.31 -12.69 -7.78
N ALA A 78 0.71 -11.50 -7.71
CA ALA A 78 0.81 -10.61 -6.56
C ALA A 78 -0.07 -11.11 -5.41
N ARG A 79 0.48 -11.11 -4.20
CA ARG A 79 -0.30 -11.33 -2.98
C ARG A 79 -0.74 -9.99 -2.38
N ILE A 80 -1.93 -9.95 -1.81
CA ILE A 80 -2.44 -8.75 -1.12
C ILE A 80 -1.98 -8.80 0.33
N VAL A 81 -1.31 -7.74 0.79
CA VAL A 81 -0.87 -7.55 2.17
C VAL A 81 -1.66 -6.36 2.73
N GLY A 82 -2.67 -6.63 3.55
CA GLY A 82 -3.44 -5.61 4.23
C GLY A 82 -2.68 -5.05 5.44
N VAL A 83 -2.65 -3.73 5.57
CA VAL A 83 -2.05 -3.06 6.74
C VAL A 83 -3.19 -2.63 7.65
N GLU A 84 -3.40 -3.39 8.73
CA GLU A 84 -4.51 -3.15 9.64
C GLU A 84 -4.21 -3.62 11.07
N LEU A 85 -4.65 -2.84 12.05
CA LEU A 85 -4.48 -3.16 13.46
C LEU A 85 -5.55 -4.16 13.91
N THR A 86 -5.30 -5.45 13.68
CA THR A 86 -6.17 -6.55 14.14
C THR A 86 -5.40 -7.59 14.95
N ASP A 87 -6.11 -8.39 15.73
CA ASP A 87 -5.49 -9.50 16.48
C ASP A 87 -4.95 -10.60 15.58
N GLN A 88 -5.53 -10.75 14.39
CA GLN A 88 -5.13 -11.73 13.38
C GLN A 88 -3.90 -11.30 12.57
N ALA A 89 -3.53 -10.01 12.64
CA ALA A 89 -2.40 -9.48 11.89
C ALA A 89 -1.06 -9.93 12.47
N GLU A 90 -0.14 -10.31 11.58
CA GLU A 90 1.24 -10.65 11.90
C GLU A 90 2.06 -9.39 12.19
N ASN A 91 3.08 -9.51 13.05
CA ASN A 91 3.99 -8.41 13.36
C ASN A 91 4.94 -8.13 12.19
N LEU A 92 4.97 -6.89 11.72
CA LEU A 92 5.80 -6.40 10.62
C LEU A 92 7.30 -6.68 10.87
N GLU A 93 7.73 -6.58 12.12
CA GLU A 93 9.11 -6.81 12.55
C GLU A 93 9.61 -8.20 12.13
N THR A 94 8.73 -9.21 12.20
CA THR A 94 9.01 -10.61 11.85
C THR A 94 8.43 -11.05 10.52
N PHE A 95 7.69 -10.18 9.84
CA PHE A 95 6.97 -10.52 8.61
C PHE A 95 7.93 -10.70 7.42
N HIS A 96 7.71 -11.77 6.66
CA HIS A 96 8.45 -12.05 5.42
C HIS A 96 7.68 -11.54 4.21
N HIS A 97 8.03 -10.34 3.76
CA HIS A 97 7.41 -9.69 2.62
C HIS A 97 7.41 -10.60 1.38
N PRO A 98 6.26 -10.82 0.72
CA PRO A 98 6.24 -11.59 -0.51
C PRO A 98 7.05 -10.89 -1.60
N ARG A 99 7.73 -11.67 -2.45
CA ARG A 99 8.48 -11.13 -3.61
C ARG A 99 7.59 -10.28 -4.51
N ARG A 100 6.32 -10.69 -4.70
CA ARG A 100 5.34 -9.97 -5.51
C ARG A 100 4.12 -9.68 -4.65
N CYS A 101 3.91 -8.43 -4.29
CA CYS A 101 2.75 -8.07 -3.49
C CYS A 101 2.22 -6.67 -3.77
N VAL A 102 1.04 -6.41 -3.24
CA VAL A 102 0.49 -5.07 -3.11
C VAL A 102 0.16 -4.84 -1.65
N TYR A 103 0.62 -3.71 -1.12
CA TYR A 103 0.23 -3.27 0.21
C TYR A 103 -1.05 -2.46 0.10
N LEU A 104 -2.05 -2.84 0.88
CA LEU A 104 -3.36 -2.20 0.89
C LEU A 104 -3.57 -1.53 2.24
N LEU A 105 -3.78 -0.22 2.20
CA LEU A 105 -4.05 0.63 3.35
C LEU A 105 -5.53 0.99 3.42
N GLY A 106 -6.06 1.09 4.64
CA GLY A 106 -7.42 1.52 4.93
C GLY A 106 -7.61 3.04 4.99
N ALA A 107 -8.86 3.47 5.08
CA ALA A 107 -9.21 4.87 5.27
C ALA A 107 -8.94 5.31 6.73
N GLU A 108 -8.71 6.61 6.95
CA GLU A 108 -8.35 7.13 8.28
C GLU A 108 -9.41 6.86 9.37
N ASP A 109 -10.69 6.85 9.00
CA ASP A 109 -11.81 6.72 9.96
C ASP A 109 -12.30 5.28 10.16
N HIS A 110 -12.07 4.41 9.18
CA HIS A 110 -12.72 3.08 9.11
C HIS A 110 -11.75 1.93 8.84
N GLY A 111 -10.47 2.22 8.57
CA GLY A 111 -9.51 1.19 8.19
C GLY A 111 -9.89 0.50 6.88
N LEU A 112 -9.47 -0.76 6.74
CA LEU A 112 -9.82 -1.65 5.65
C LEU A 112 -11.26 -2.13 5.80
N SER A 113 -11.96 -2.23 4.66
CA SER A 113 -13.26 -2.90 4.64
C SER A 113 -13.12 -4.38 5.03
N ASN A 114 -14.17 -4.99 5.61
CA ASN A 114 -14.19 -6.44 5.89
C ASN A 114 -13.85 -7.28 4.65
N GLN A 115 -14.37 -6.87 3.49
CA GLN A 115 -14.07 -7.50 2.21
C GLN A 115 -12.56 -7.46 1.89
N ALA A 116 -11.90 -6.34 2.14
CA ALA A 116 -10.46 -6.19 1.93
C ALA A 116 -9.65 -7.03 2.92
N ILE A 117 -10.10 -7.11 4.18
CA ILE A 117 -9.48 -7.96 5.21
C ILE A 117 -9.58 -9.43 4.80
N GLU A 118 -10.76 -9.92 4.45
CA GLU A 118 -11.02 -11.32 4.07
C GLU A 118 -10.28 -11.75 2.79
N LYS A 119 -10.08 -10.83 1.85
CA LYS A 119 -9.39 -11.10 0.57
C LYS A 119 -7.88 -10.86 0.65
N SER A 120 -7.39 -10.26 1.73
CA SER A 120 -5.96 -10.12 1.95
C SER A 120 -5.34 -11.48 2.23
N HIS A 121 -4.19 -11.75 1.60
CA HIS A 121 -3.46 -13.00 1.83
C HIS A 121 -2.70 -12.97 3.15
N PHE A 122 -2.28 -11.76 3.55
CA PHE A 122 -1.66 -11.47 4.83
C PHE A 122 -2.24 -10.19 5.38
N LEU A 123 -2.34 -10.14 6.70
CA LEU A 123 -2.60 -8.91 7.44
C LEU A 123 -1.38 -8.63 8.29
N ILE A 124 -0.89 -7.41 8.26
CA ILE A 124 0.28 -6.99 9.04
C ILE A 124 -0.06 -5.79 9.92
N LYS A 125 0.56 -5.77 11.09
CA LYS A 125 0.58 -4.65 12.02
C LYS A 125 2.00 -4.41 12.49
N PHE A 126 2.28 -3.22 13.00
CA PHE A 126 3.52 -2.91 13.70
C PHE A 126 3.18 -2.57 15.15
N LYS A 127 4.18 -2.62 16.02
CA LYS A 127 3.99 -2.37 17.45
C LYS A 127 3.59 -0.90 17.70
N SER A 128 2.30 -0.64 17.89
CA SER A 128 1.75 0.64 18.32
C SER A 128 0.59 0.45 19.31
N GLU A 129 0.35 1.44 20.18
CA GLU A 129 -0.79 1.42 21.12
C GLU A 129 -2.11 1.79 20.44
N LEU A 130 -2.05 2.72 19.47
CA LEU A 130 -3.17 3.20 18.68
C LEU A 130 -2.85 3.11 17.19
N SER A 131 -3.87 3.29 16.34
CA SER A 131 -3.67 3.40 14.90
C SER A 131 -2.83 4.64 14.55
N LEU A 132 -1.88 4.45 13.63
CA LEU A 132 -1.10 5.56 13.09
C LEU A 132 -1.83 6.20 11.90
N ASN A 133 -1.40 7.41 11.56
CA ASN A 133 -1.77 8.03 10.29
C ASN A 133 -1.44 7.08 9.12
N VAL A 134 -2.36 6.97 8.16
CA VAL A 134 -2.25 6.03 7.03
C VAL A 134 -0.99 6.22 6.19
N SER A 135 -0.57 7.46 5.95
CA SER A 135 0.64 7.76 5.17
C SER A 135 1.91 7.35 5.93
N VAL A 136 1.90 7.48 7.26
CA VAL A 136 2.99 7.04 8.14
C VAL A 136 3.06 5.52 8.17
N ALA A 137 1.93 4.84 8.33
CA ALA A 137 1.84 3.38 8.29
C ALA A 137 2.38 2.83 6.96
N GLY A 138 1.96 3.40 5.83
CA GLY A 138 2.49 3.03 4.52
C GLY A 138 4.00 3.25 4.38
N SER A 139 4.50 4.37 4.91
CA SER A 139 5.93 4.68 4.89
C SER A 139 6.76 3.69 5.72
N ILE A 140 6.27 3.29 6.89
CA ILE A 140 6.93 2.28 7.75
C ILE A 140 6.98 0.93 7.04
N VAL A 141 5.89 0.48 6.43
CA VAL A 141 5.83 -0.81 5.72
C VAL A 141 6.80 -0.84 4.53
N MET A 142 6.87 0.25 3.75
CA MET A 142 7.79 0.34 2.62
C MET A 142 9.25 0.42 3.07
N TYR A 143 9.54 1.15 4.15
CA TYR A 143 10.86 1.19 4.75
C TYR A 143 11.28 -0.20 5.23
N ASP A 144 10.42 -0.89 5.96
CA ASP A 144 10.66 -2.25 6.45
C ASP A 144 10.89 -3.25 5.31
N ARG A 145 10.13 -3.12 4.22
CA ARG A 145 10.37 -3.89 2.99
C ARG A 145 11.77 -3.65 2.43
N GLY A 146 12.27 -2.41 2.49
CA GLY A 146 13.60 -2.05 1.99
C GLY A 146 14.76 -2.63 2.80
N ILE A 147 14.51 -3.11 4.02
CA ILE A 147 15.50 -3.79 4.84
C ILE A 147 15.74 -5.21 4.31
N ASN A 148 16.97 -5.71 4.47
CA ASN A 148 17.36 -7.06 4.05
C ASN A 148 16.74 -8.14 4.95
N LYS A 149 15.44 -8.39 4.78
CA LYS A 149 14.68 -9.48 5.41
C LYS A 149 14.44 -10.62 4.41
N PRO A 150 14.31 -11.88 4.88
CA PRO A 150 13.89 -12.97 4.01
C PRO A 150 12.56 -12.66 3.33
N ARG A 151 12.46 -13.02 2.04
CA ARG A 151 11.26 -12.86 1.21
C ARG A 151 10.50 -14.17 1.09
N SER A 152 9.17 -14.10 1.02
CA SER A 152 8.25 -15.25 0.82
C SER A 152 7.62 -15.34 -0.58
#